data_AF-A0A6N2R448-F1
#
_entry.id   AF-A0A6N2R448-F1
#
_cell.length_a   1.000
_cell.length_b   1.000
_cell.length_c   1.000
_cell.angle_alpha   90.00
_cell.angle_beta   90.00
_cell.angle_gamma   90.00
#
_symmetry.space_group_name_H-M   'P 1'
#
loop_
_entity.id
_entity.type
_entity.pdbx_description
1 polymer ?
#
loop_
_entity_poly.entity_id
_entity_poly.type
_entity_poly.pdbx_seq_one_letter_code
_entity_poly.pdbx_strand_id
1 'polypeptide(L)' 'MGFLAETMAFEMAVNRLGNSVRKASVLWQDENYRQLSESVASLGNSSRMVVESGSRSRKAVEAFEKINSEIC' A
#
# COMPACT_ATOMS: atom_id res chain seq x y z
N MET A 1 -17.03 4.98 6.87
CA MET A 1 -16.84 3.78 6.03
C MET A 1 -16.00 4.01 4.76
N GLY A 2 -15.89 5.22 4.18
CA GLY A 2 -15.17 5.45 2.92
C GLY A 2 -13.65 5.17 2.94
N PHE A 3 -12.94 5.59 3.99
CA PHE A 3 -11.46 5.51 4.06
C PHE A 3 -10.90 4.08 3.97
N LEU A 4 -11.59 3.09 4.58
CA LEU A 4 -11.16 1.69 4.51
C LEU A 4 -11.32 1.12 3.10
N ALA A 5 -12.41 1.48 2.41
CA ALA A 5 -12.65 1.07 1.03
C ALA A 5 -11.61 1.68 0.08
N GLU A 6 -11.25 2.95 0.28
CA GLU A 6 -10.22 3.64 -0.51
C GLU A 6 -8.82 3.03 -0.29
N THR A 7 -8.48 2.70 0.96
CA THR A 7 -7.20 2.05 1.29
C THR A 7 -7.11 0.67 0.63
N MET A 8 -8.18 -0.13 0.70
CA MET A 8 -8.24 -1.44 0.04
C MET A 8 -8.18 -1.32 -1.48
N ALA A 9 -8.88 -0.33 -2.07
CA ALA A 9 -8.83 -0.08 -3.50
C ALA A 9 -7.42 0.27 -3.98
N PHE A 10 -6.69 1.07 -3.21
CA PHE A 10 -5.29 1.39 -3.46
C PHE A 10 -4.39 0.15 -3.41
N GLU A 11 -4.48 -0.66 -2.34
CA GLU A 11 -3.70 -1.91 -2.23
C GLU A 11 -3.99 -2.87 -3.38
N MET A 12 -5.27 -3.02 -3.78
CA MET A 12 -5.66 -3.84 -4.92
C MET A 12 -5.07 -3.32 -6.23
N ALA A 13 -5.08 -2.00 -6.46
CA ALA A 13 -4.53 -1.39 -7.66
C ALA A 13 -3.01 -1.62 -7.77
N VAL A 14 -2.27 -1.45 -6.67
CA VAL A 14 -0.82 -1.69 -6.60
C VAL A 14 -0.50 -3.16 -6.87
N ASN A 15 -1.23 -4.09 -6.24
CA ASN A 15 -1.07 -5.52 -6.49
C ASN A 15 -1.39 -5.90 -7.93
N ARG A 16 -2.45 -5.33 -8.52
CA ARG A 16 -2.81 -5.55 -9.92
C ARG A 16 -1.74 -5.05 -10.88
N LEU A 17 -1.13 -3.89 -10.60
CA LEU A 17 -0.02 -3.36 -11.38
C LEU A 17 1.18 -4.32 -11.34
N GLY A 18 1.63 -4.72 -10.15
CA GLY A 18 2.74 -5.65 -9.98
C GLY A 18 2.52 -6.99 -10.69
N ASN A 19 1.31 -7.55 -10.60
CA ASN A 19 0.95 -8.77 -11.30
C ASN A 19 0.93 -8.60 -12.82
N SER A 20 0.46 -7.45 -13.32
CA SER A 20 0.42 -7.17 -14.76
C SER A 20 1.82 -7.02 -15.34
N VAL A 21 2.72 -6.31 -14.64
CA VAL A 21 4.13 -6.20 -15.00
C VAL A 21 4.80 -7.57 -14.97
N ARG A 22 4.56 -8.39 -13.93
CA ARG A 22 5.09 -9.75 -13.87
C ARG A 22 4.63 -10.62 -15.05
N LYS A 23 3.40 -10.48 -15.52
CA LYS A 23 2.92 -11.22 -16.70
C LYS A 23 3.62 -10.79 -17.99
N ALA A 24 4.00 -9.52 -18.11
CA ALA A 24 4.74 -9.02 -19.27
C ALA A 24 6.12 -9.67 -19.42
N SER A 25 6.70 -10.20 -18.33
CA SER A 25 8.00 -10.90 -18.33
C SER A 25 8.09 -12.08 -19.29
N VAL A 26 6.95 -12.67 -19.64
CA VAL A 26 6.88 -13.80 -20.57
C VAL A 26 7.34 -13.38 -21.97
N LEU A 27 7.08 -12.12 -22.35
CA LEU A 27 7.35 -11.59 -23.70
C LEU A 27 8.39 -10.46 -23.70
N TRP A 28 8.73 -9.92 -22.53
CA TRP A 28 9.60 -8.75 -22.39
C TRP A 28 10.61 -8.98 -21.26
N GLN A 29 11.90 -9.09 -21.58
CA GLN A 29 12.96 -9.50 -20.64
C GLN A 29 14.24 -8.66 -20.78
N ASP A 30 14.16 -7.51 -21.44
CA ASP A 30 15.31 -6.63 -21.60
C ASP A 30 15.60 -5.82 -20.32
N GLU A 31 16.62 -4.98 -20.39
CA GLU A 31 17.02 -4.11 -19.29
C GLU A 31 15.93 -3.10 -18.90
N ASN A 32 15.10 -2.64 -19.84
CA ASN A 32 14.00 -1.73 -19.55
C ASN A 32 12.91 -2.45 -18.76
N TYR A 33 12.61 -3.71 -19.09
CA TYR A 33 11.73 -4.55 -18.28
C TYR A 33 12.26 -4.70 -16.86
N ARG A 34 13.56 -5.00 -16.71
CA ARG A 34 14.20 -5.17 -15.40
C ARG A 34 14.01 -3.93 -14.54
N GLN A 35 14.35 -2.75 -15.06
CA GLN A 35 14.21 -1.47 -14.36
C GLN A 35 12.75 -1.16 -13.99
N LEU A 36 11.81 -1.42 -14.90
CA LEU A 36 10.38 -1.23 -14.61
C LEU A 36 9.92 -2.18 -13.49
N SER A 37 10.29 -3.46 -13.56
CA SER A 37 9.90 -4.48 -12.60
C SER A 37 10.41 -4.16 -11.18
N GLU A 38 11.65 -3.69 -11.07
CA GLU A 38 12.27 -3.22 -9.82
C GLU A 38 11.55 -1.98 -9.29
N SER A 39 11.27 -1.01 -10.16
CA SER A 39 10.55 0.21 -9.80
C SER A 39 9.15 -0.08 -9.27
N VAL A 40 8.41 -0.99 -9.91
CA VAL A 40 7.07 -1.40 -9.48
C VAL A 40 7.12 -2.21 -8.18
N ALA A 41 8.14 -3.06 -7.99
CA ALA A 41 8.33 -3.76 -6.72
C ALA A 41 8.61 -2.78 -5.56
N SER A 42 9.46 -1.78 -5.79
CA SER A 42 9.76 -0.72 -4.83
C SER A 42 8.52 0.12 -4.50
N LEU A 43 7.72 0.47 -5.51
CA LEU A 43 6.43 1.14 -5.33
C LEU A 43 5.48 0.30 -4.46
N GLY A 44 5.41 -1.01 -4.70
CA GLY A 44 4.60 -1.94 -3.90
C GLY A 44 4.98 -1.93 -2.43
N ASN A 45 6.28 -2.02 -2.13
CA ASN A 45 6.79 -1.97 -0.76
C ASN A 45 6.49 -0.64 -0.08
N SER A 46 6.72 0.47 -0.78
CA SER A 46 6.47 1.82 -0.27
C SER A 46 4.99 2.04 0.02
N SER A 47 4.12 1.59 -0.88
CA SER A 47 2.66 1.64 -0.74
C SER A 47 2.20 0.90 0.52
N ARG A 48 2.72 -0.30 0.76
CA ARG A 48 2.43 -1.08 1.96
C ARG A 48 2.85 -0.34 3.24
N MET A 49 4.04 0.25 3.26
CA MET A 49 4.51 0.99 4.43
C MET A 49 3.60 2.18 4.77
N VAL A 50 3.11 2.90 3.77
CA VAL A 50 2.17 4.03 3.97
C VAL A 50 0.87 3.54 4.62
N VAL A 51 0.29 2.46 4.11
CA VAL A 51 -0.96 1.89 4.65
C VAL A 51 -0.77 1.43 6.10
N GLU A 52 0.30 0.68 6.37
CA GLU A 52 0.61 0.21 7.72
C GLU A 52 0.85 1.39 8.68
N SER A 53 1.56 2.42 8.24
CA SER A 53 1.79 3.64 9.03
C SER A 53 0.48 4.36 9.36
N GLY A 54 -0.39 4.57 8.37
CA GLY A 54 -1.71 5.17 8.58
C GLY A 54 -2.59 4.36 9.54
N SER A 55 -2.55 3.02 9.43
CA SER A 55 -3.23 2.13 10.38
C SER A 55 -2.70 2.28 11.81
N ARG A 56 -1.37 2.35 11.99
CA ARG A 56 -0.76 2.58 13.31
C ARG A 56 -1.14 3.94 13.89
N SER A 57 -1.08 5.00 13.08
CA SER A 57 -1.46 6.36 13.51
C SER A 57 -2.92 6.42 13.96
N ARG A 58 -3.84 5.77 13.22
CA ARG A 58 -5.25 5.71 13.60
C ARG A 58 -5.46 5.05 14.95
N LYS A 59 -4.84 3.88 15.18
CA LYS A 59 -4.91 3.18 16.47
C LYS A 59 -4.37 4.02 17.63
N ALA A 60 -3.30 4.81 17.39
CA ALA A 60 -2.78 5.71 18.39
C ALA A 60 -3.77 6.85 18.71
N VAL A 61 -4.42 7.43 17.70
CA VAL A 61 -5.46 8.45 17.89
C VAL A 61 -6.65 7.87 18.68
N GLU A 62 -7.15 6.69 18.30
CA GLU A 62 -8.24 6.00 19.02
C GLU A 62 -7.89 5.76 20.50
N ALA A 63 -6.62 5.43 20.80
CA ALA A 63 -6.15 5.27 22.17
C ALA A 63 -6.14 6.60 22.95
N PHE A 64 -5.71 7.70 22.33
CA PHE A 64 -5.76 9.03 22.94
C PHE A 64 -7.20 9.51 23.17
N GLU A 65 -8.09 9.28 22.21
CA GLU A 65 -9.51 9.62 22.34
C GLU A 65 -10.16 8.86 23.50
N LYS A 66 -9.83 7.57 23.66
CA LYS A 66 -10.30 6.76 24.78
C LYS A 66 -9.83 7.33 26.13
N ILE A 67 -8.54 7.63 26.27
CA ILE A 67 -7.99 8.25 27.49
C ILE A 67 -8.71 9.57 27.80
N ASN A 68 -8.90 10.41 26.78
CA ASN A 68 -9.60 11.68 26.95
C ASN A 68 -11.05 11.48 27.44
N SER A 69 -11.77 10.49 26.89
CA SER A 69 -13.14 10.17 27.31
C SER A 69 -13.26 9.55 28.72
N GLU A 70 -12.17 9.02 29.26
CA GLU A 70 -12.12 8.45 30.62
C GLU A 70 -11.74 9.50 31.68
N ILE A 71 -11.10 10.61 31.26
CA ILE A 71 -10.63 11.68 32.14
C ILE A 71 -11.60 12.89 32.17
N CYS A 72 -12.30 13.17 31.07
CA CYS A 72 -13.34 14.20 30.98
C CYS A 72 -14.71 13.67 31.37
#